data_AF-A0A7X8GI88-F1
#
_entry.id   AF-A0A7X8GI88-F1
#
_cell.length_a   1.000
_cell.length_b   1.000
_cell.length_c   1.000
_cell.angle_alpha   90.00
_cell.angle_beta   90.00
_cell.angle_gamma   90.00
#
_symmetry.space_group_name_H-M   'P 1'
#
loop_
_entity.id
_entity.type
_entity.pdbx_description
1 polymer ?
#
loop_
_entity_poly.entity_id
_entity_poly.type
_entity_poly.pdbx_seq_one_letter_code
_entity_poly.pdbx_strand_id
1 'polypeptide(L)'
;MTVIAINVLLDPDDATVERAKAANARLRENYPEGFALDASHAPHITILQRFVRTADLDEVANAVAEVLRAEQSMKWESIATGYYALADKDLRLVGIVIEPTEDLRRLQQRIIDAVAPYAVEKGTGEAFAPRPDGGAISRPTVDYVNTFVGLRTGVNYHPHLTVGIGTRDFVDALKAEPFEAFTVRAVSVSLYQVGDYGVAQRKLHDLHRCDDPLPSWNDGPAKQEILAFIARVTKEGSLDFLPLKERIAVFDNDGTLWPENPMPFQAAFAIDELNRHILTEPRLASDPMVQAALAGDIAKLLDGEHFDGLMQVLALTHAGMTIDEFRDAVEAWLASARHPRYGRPYDELTYQPMQELLRLLRENRFKNFIVSGGGADFMRVWVERVYAIPPEQVVGSTARTTFELRDSGPALTKTLDHLFVNDREGKPVGIHQFIGRRPAVCCGNSDGDHAMLQYTTINNPRPSFGLIVHHTDGEREYAYDAETKSTGKLVEALKEAPGRGWLVVDMKRDWKTIFRPESR
;
A
#
# COMPACT_ATOMS: atom_id res chain seq x y z
N MET A 1 15.64 -3.06 40.36
CA MET A 1 15.24 -3.64 39.06
C MET A 1 13.98 -2.93 38.65
N THR A 2 14.01 -2.14 37.59
CA THR A 2 12.83 -1.36 37.16
C THR A 2 11.83 -2.28 36.46
N VAL A 3 10.55 -2.07 36.77
CA VAL A 3 9.43 -2.87 36.27
C VAL A 3 8.50 -1.97 35.50
N ILE A 4 7.93 -2.46 34.42
CA ILE A 4 6.94 -1.75 33.61
C ILE A 4 5.68 -2.60 33.47
N ALA A 5 4.52 -1.98 33.62
CA ALA A 5 3.22 -2.59 33.32
C ALA A 5 2.97 -2.46 31.82
N ILE A 6 2.90 -3.58 31.12
CA ILE A 6 2.67 -3.62 29.67
C ILE A 6 1.27 -4.11 29.33
N ASN A 7 0.78 -3.70 28.16
CA ASN A 7 -0.41 -4.21 27.50
C ASN A 7 -0.06 -4.55 26.04
N VAL A 8 -0.13 -5.84 25.70
CA VAL A 8 -0.16 -6.30 24.30
C VAL A 8 -1.62 -6.31 23.88
N LEU A 9 -1.95 -5.56 22.83
CA LEU A 9 -3.33 -5.27 22.46
C LEU A 9 -3.54 -5.27 20.95
N LEU A 10 -4.79 -5.44 20.53
CA LEU A 10 -5.25 -5.20 19.17
C LEU A 10 -5.67 -3.74 19.04
N ASP A 11 -5.17 -3.08 17.99
CA ASP A 11 -5.68 -1.79 17.54
C ASP A 11 -6.87 -2.04 16.60
N PRO A 12 -8.08 -1.53 16.93
CA PRO A 12 -9.27 -1.75 16.13
C PRO A 12 -9.33 -0.82 14.90
N ASP A 13 -10.13 -1.20 13.90
CA ASP A 13 -10.41 -0.38 12.72
C ASP A 13 -11.17 0.92 13.04
N ASP A 14 -11.11 1.88 12.11
CA ASP A 14 -11.74 3.21 12.30
C ASP A 14 -13.24 3.11 12.59
N ALA A 15 -13.94 2.17 11.94
CA ALA A 15 -15.37 1.95 12.17
C ALA A 15 -15.66 1.54 13.62
N THR A 16 -14.84 0.65 14.19
CA THR A 16 -14.94 0.27 15.61
C THR A 16 -14.56 1.42 16.53
N VAL A 17 -13.50 2.16 16.21
CA VAL A 17 -13.05 3.33 16.99
C VAL A 17 -14.15 4.38 17.10
N GLU A 18 -14.85 4.69 16.01
CA GLU A 18 -15.93 5.68 16.03
C GLU A 18 -17.12 5.21 16.88
N ARG A 19 -17.47 3.93 16.85
CA ARG A 19 -18.50 3.37 17.75
C ARG A 19 -18.07 3.43 19.23
N ALA A 20 -16.81 3.15 19.53
CA ALA A 20 -16.26 3.25 20.87
C ALA A 20 -16.28 4.70 21.39
N LYS A 21 -15.89 5.67 20.56
CA LYS A 21 -15.94 7.10 20.89
C LYS A 21 -17.36 7.60 21.10
N ALA A 22 -18.32 7.14 20.31
CA ALA A 22 -19.73 7.49 20.50
C ALA A 22 -20.24 7.03 21.88
N ALA A 23 -19.90 5.81 22.30
CA ALA A 23 -20.22 5.31 23.65
C ALA A 23 -19.49 6.10 24.75
N ASN A 24 -18.20 6.40 24.55
CA ASN A 24 -17.40 7.22 25.47
C ASN A 24 -18.01 8.61 25.65
N ALA A 25 -18.44 9.27 24.58
CA ALA A 25 -19.04 10.60 24.62
C ALA A 25 -20.29 10.63 25.51
N ARG A 26 -21.18 9.63 25.37
CA ARG A 26 -22.38 9.48 26.20
C ARG A 26 -22.04 9.26 27.68
N LEU A 27 -21.04 8.41 27.95
CA LEU A 27 -20.57 8.16 29.32
C LEU A 27 -19.95 9.42 29.95
N ARG A 28 -19.20 10.21 29.17
CA ARG A 28 -18.61 11.46 29.64
C ARG A 28 -19.64 12.58 29.83
N GLU A 29 -20.71 12.60 29.06
CA GLU A 29 -21.85 13.50 29.34
C GLU A 29 -22.49 13.16 30.69
N ASN A 30 -22.61 11.87 31.01
CA ASN A 30 -23.11 11.40 32.29
C ASN A 30 -22.14 11.61 33.47
N TYR A 31 -20.85 11.32 33.28
CA TYR A 31 -19.79 11.48 34.28
C TYR A 31 -18.56 12.13 33.65
N PRO A 32 -18.46 13.48 33.67
CA PRO A 32 -17.41 14.23 32.96
C PRO A 32 -15.97 13.96 33.38
N GLU A 33 -15.76 13.46 34.60
CA GLU A 33 -14.46 13.07 35.16
C GLU A 33 -13.97 11.70 34.64
N GLY A 34 -14.81 10.95 33.92
CA GLY A 34 -14.41 9.72 33.25
C GLY A 34 -13.36 9.99 32.16
N PHE A 35 -12.52 8.98 31.88
CA PHE A 35 -11.47 9.12 30.87
C PHE A 35 -12.04 9.29 29.46
N ALA A 36 -11.27 10.00 28.62
CA ALA A 36 -11.56 10.15 27.21
C ALA A 36 -10.83 9.09 26.38
N LEU A 37 -11.40 8.70 25.25
CA LEU A 37 -10.67 7.94 24.21
C LEU A 37 -9.93 8.93 23.30
N ASP A 38 -8.72 9.31 23.72
CA ASP A 38 -7.87 10.31 23.06
C ASP A 38 -6.38 9.86 23.02
N ALA A 39 -5.45 10.80 22.82
CA ALA A 39 -4.01 10.52 22.78
C ALA A 39 -3.46 9.87 24.07
N SER A 40 -4.19 9.97 25.20
CA SER A 40 -3.84 9.36 26.49
C SER A 40 -4.57 8.02 26.75
N HIS A 41 -5.47 7.60 25.86
CA HIS A 41 -6.10 6.29 25.90
C HIS A 41 -6.55 5.87 24.50
N ALA A 42 -5.72 5.08 23.82
CA ALA A 42 -6.08 4.47 22.55
C ALA A 42 -7.21 3.42 22.75
N PRO A 43 -8.34 3.48 22.00
CA PRO A 43 -9.31 2.39 21.96
C PRO A 43 -8.62 1.08 21.58
N HIS A 44 -8.83 0.02 22.35
CA HIS A 44 -8.07 -1.20 22.18
C HIS A 44 -8.77 -2.43 22.72
N ILE A 45 -8.27 -3.61 22.33
CA ILE A 45 -8.71 -4.91 22.84
C ILE A 45 -7.49 -5.60 23.43
N THR A 46 -7.47 -5.74 24.76
CA THR A 46 -6.32 -6.30 25.48
C THR A 46 -6.17 -7.79 25.20
N ILE A 47 -4.97 -8.22 24.76
CA ILE A 47 -4.59 -9.63 24.68
C ILE A 47 -3.90 -10.07 25.97
N LEU A 48 -2.91 -9.30 26.42
CA LEU A 48 -2.10 -9.61 27.60
C LEU A 48 -1.77 -8.32 28.36
N GLN A 49 -2.10 -8.27 29.64
CA GLN A 49 -1.49 -7.33 30.58
C GLN A 49 -0.59 -8.07 31.58
N ARG A 50 0.60 -7.53 31.83
CA ARG A 50 1.55 -8.11 32.78
C ARG A 50 2.66 -7.13 33.16
N PHE A 51 3.35 -7.41 34.25
CA PHE A 51 4.60 -6.74 34.60
C PHE A 51 5.80 -7.44 33.96
N VAL A 52 6.70 -6.66 33.36
CA VAL A 52 7.98 -7.14 32.82
C VAL A 52 9.13 -6.26 33.29
N ARG A 53 10.35 -6.77 33.16
CA ARG A 53 11.55 -5.99 33.42
C ARG A 53 11.67 -4.89 32.36
N THR A 54 11.85 -3.64 32.76
CA THR A 54 11.97 -2.53 31.79
C THR A 54 13.17 -2.70 30.86
N ALA A 55 14.24 -3.35 31.35
CA ALA A 55 15.44 -3.61 30.57
C ALA A 55 15.24 -4.61 29.42
N ASP A 56 14.14 -5.38 29.45
CA ASP A 56 13.87 -6.46 28.49
C ASP A 56 12.72 -6.10 27.53
N LEU A 57 12.37 -4.81 27.44
CA LEU A 57 11.18 -4.38 26.70
C LEU A 57 11.29 -4.68 25.19
N ASP A 58 12.48 -4.48 24.62
CA ASP A 58 12.75 -4.77 23.22
C ASP A 58 12.70 -6.28 22.94
N GLU A 59 13.22 -7.11 23.86
CA GLU A 59 13.15 -8.57 23.78
C GLU A 59 11.70 -9.07 23.89
N VAL A 60 10.89 -8.47 24.76
CA VAL A 60 9.45 -8.73 24.85
C VAL A 60 8.77 -8.40 23.53
N ALA A 61 9.01 -7.21 22.96
CA ALA A 61 8.41 -6.79 21.70
C ALA A 61 8.80 -7.77 20.56
N ASN A 62 10.08 -8.15 20.49
CA ASN A 62 10.57 -9.11 19.49
C ASN A 62 9.93 -10.49 19.64
N ALA A 63 9.84 -11.01 20.87
CA ALA A 63 9.22 -12.31 21.14
C ALA A 63 7.74 -12.34 20.73
N VAL A 64 6.99 -11.25 21.00
CA VAL A 64 5.60 -11.14 20.57
C VAL A 64 5.49 -11.00 19.05
N ALA A 65 6.34 -10.19 18.42
CA ALA A 65 6.37 -10.04 16.97
C ALA A 65 6.72 -11.34 16.22
N GLU A 66 7.52 -12.23 16.83
CA GLU A 66 7.78 -13.58 16.30
C GLU A 66 6.54 -14.48 16.35
N VAL A 67 5.78 -14.45 17.45
CA VAL A 67 4.51 -15.16 17.55
C VAL A 67 3.54 -14.68 16.48
N LEU A 68 3.39 -13.36 16.34
CA LEU A 68 2.47 -12.74 15.38
C LEU A 68 2.82 -13.09 13.93
N ARG A 69 4.11 -13.06 13.56
CA ARG A 69 4.57 -13.48 12.21
C ARG A 69 4.29 -14.94 11.89
N ALA A 70 4.13 -15.79 12.90
CA ALA A 70 3.81 -17.20 12.74
C ALA A 70 2.29 -17.50 12.66
N GLU A 71 1.42 -16.50 12.84
CA GLU A 71 -0.05 -16.64 12.80
C GLU A 71 -0.63 -16.22 11.43
N GLN A 72 -0.11 -16.81 10.35
CA GLN A 72 -0.47 -16.41 8.97
C GLN A 72 -1.93 -16.68 8.58
N SER A 73 -2.61 -17.60 9.27
CA SER A 73 -4.00 -17.98 8.99
C SER A 73 -5.01 -17.36 9.95
N MET A 74 -4.56 -16.48 10.86
CA MET A 74 -5.43 -15.88 11.87
C MET A 74 -6.44 -14.93 11.22
N LYS A 75 -7.71 -15.09 11.60
CA LYS A 75 -8.72 -14.09 11.28
C LYS A 75 -8.66 -12.98 12.32
N TRP A 76 -8.36 -11.77 11.86
CA TRP A 76 -8.31 -10.56 12.69
C TRP A 76 -9.69 -9.91 12.91
N GLU A 77 -10.76 -10.71 12.85
CA GLU A 77 -12.14 -10.26 12.97
C GLU A 77 -12.86 -10.96 14.12
N SER A 78 -13.77 -10.23 14.78
CA SER A 78 -14.74 -10.77 15.73
C SER A 78 -16.02 -9.93 15.68
N ILE A 79 -16.99 -10.25 16.54
CA ILE A 79 -18.28 -9.55 16.63
C ILE A 79 -18.39 -8.87 18.00
N ALA A 80 -18.75 -7.59 17.99
CA ALA A 80 -19.18 -6.87 19.18
C ALA A 80 -20.67 -7.13 19.43
N THR A 81 -21.05 -7.49 20.65
CA THR A 81 -22.41 -8.00 20.95
C THR A 81 -23.17 -7.26 22.05
N GLY A 82 -22.52 -6.35 22.79
CA GLY A 82 -23.19 -5.63 23.86
C GLY A 82 -22.24 -4.83 24.74
N TYR A 83 -22.76 -4.36 25.87
CA TYR A 83 -21.97 -3.72 26.93
C TYR A 83 -21.86 -4.62 28.17
N TYR A 84 -20.66 -4.63 28.77
CA TYR A 84 -20.48 -5.10 30.15
C TYR A 84 -20.15 -3.92 31.06
N ALA A 85 -20.30 -4.14 32.37
CA ALA A 85 -19.97 -3.15 33.38
C ALA A 85 -19.29 -3.83 34.58
N LEU A 86 -18.21 -3.23 35.07
CA LEU A 86 -17.54 -3.60 36.31
C LEU A 86 -17.81 -2.55 37.39
N ALA A 87 -18.03 -2.99 38.63
CA ALA A 87 -18.25 -2.09 39.75
C ALA A 87 -16.95 -1.36 40.14
N ASP A 88 -17.03 -0.04 40.33
CA ASP A 88 -16.01 0.74 41.03
C ASP A 88 -16.70 1.74 41.96
N LYS A 89 -16.83 1.39 43.24
CA LYS A 89 -17.61 2.15 44.22
C LYS A 89 -19.04 2.44 43.71
N ASP A 90 -19.41 3.71 43.56
CA ASP A 90 -20.72 4.15 43.06
C ASP A 90 -20.76 4.31 41.52
N LEU A 91 -19.65 4.04 40.85
CA LEU A 91 -19.48 4.12 39.41
C LEU A 91 -19.39 2.73 38.77
N ARG A 92 -19.45 2.72 37.44
CA ARG A 92 -19.29 1.52 36.62
C ARG A 92 -18.27 1.79 35.52
N LEU A 93 -17.24 0.95 35.44
CA LEU A 93 -16.35 0.89 34.27
C LEU A 93 -17.06 0.09 33.18
N VAL A 94 -17.26 0.70 32.02
CA VAL A 94 -18.03 0.15 30.90
C VAL A 94 -17.11 -0.27 29.77
N GLY A 95 -17.41 -1.38 29.13
CA GLY A 95 -16.79 -1.76 27.88
C GLY A 95 -17.74 -2.50 26.95
N ILE A 96 -17.38 -2.54 25.67
CA ILE A 96 -18.07 -3.29 24.63
C ILE A 96 -17.54 -4.73 24.65
N VAL A 97 -18.46 -5.69 24.73
CA VAL A 97 -18.17 -7.13 24.70
C VAL A 97 -17.82 -7.53 23.28
N ILE A 98 -16.72 -8.27 23.13
CA ILE A 98 -16.28 -8.86 21.86
C ILE A 98 -16.31 -10.37 22.02
N GLU A 99 -16.80 -11.07 21.01
CA GLU A 99 -16.85 -12.53 21.04
C GLU A 99 -15.42 -13.11 21.05
N PRO A 100 -15.08 -14.01 21.99
CA PRO A 100 -13.80 -14.70 21.94
C PRO A 100 -13.81 -15.73 20.81
N THR A 101 -12.82 -15.64 19.91
CA THR A 101 -12.60 -16.64 18.87
C THR A 101 -11.53 -17.65 19.31
N GLU A 102 -11.51 -18.84 18.70
CA GLU A 102 -10.46 -19.83 18.95
C GLU A 102 -9.08 -19.30 18.56
N ASP A 103 -9.00 -18.56 17.45
CA ASP A 103 -7.78 -17.88 17.00
C ASP A 103 -7.27 -16.89 18.04
N LEU A 104 -8.14 -16.05 18.59
CA LEU A 104 -7.76 -15.07 19.63
C LEU A 104 -7.27 -15.74 20.91
N ARG A 105 -7.91 -16.84 21.34
CA ARG A 105 -7.48 -17.60 22.52
C ARG A 105 -6.13 -18.28 22.28
N ARG A 106 -5.93 -18.87 21.09
CA ARG A 106 -4.65 -19.46 20.69
C ARG A 106 -3.55 -18.42 20.66
N LEU A 107 -3.78 -17.28 20.01
CA LEU A 107 -2.84 -16.17 19.95
C LEU A 107 -2.46 -15.70 21.35
N GLN A 108 -3.48 -15.46 22.21
CA GLN A 108 -3.25 -15.04 23.58
C GLN A 108 -2.32 -16.01 24.33
N GLN A 109 -2.58 -17.32 24.23
CA GLN A 109 -1.75 -18.31 24.92
C GLN A 109 -0.30 -18.26 24.42
N ARG A 110 -0.09 -18.20 23.10
CA ARG A 110 1.26 -18.12 22.53
C ARG A 110 2.01 -16.85 22.96
N ILE A 111 1.31 -15.72 23.04
CA ILE A 111 1.87 -14.45 23.53
C ILE A 111 2.22 -14.55 25.02
N ILE A 112 1.36 -15.16 25.85
CA ILE A 112 1.65 -15.41 27.27
C ILE A 112 2.94 -16.22 27.43
N ASP A 113 3.07 -17.30 26.65
CA ASP A 113 4.22 -18.20 26.72
C ASP A 113 5.50 -17.50 26.26
N ALA A 114 5.43 -16.71 25.19
CA ALA A 114 6.57 -15.94 24.67
C ALA A 114 7.05 -14.84 25.62
N VAL A 115 6.14 -14.21 26.36
CA VAL A 115 6.47 -13.13 27.32
C VAL A 115 6.88 -13.66 28.69
N ALA A 116 6.53 -14.92 29.03
CA ALA A 116 6.81 -15.52 30.34
C ALA A 116 8.27 -15.41 30.83
N PRO A 117 9.32 -15.55 30.00
CA PRO A 117 10.72 -15.41 30.45
C PRO A 117 11.07 -14.01 31.00
N TYR A 118 10.33 -12.99 30.58
CA TYR A 118 10.55 -11.58 30.93
C TYR A 118 9.64 -11.10 32.06
N ALA A 119 8.68 -11.92 32.45
CA ALA A 119 7.66 -11.59 33.43
C ALA A 119 8.25 -11.34 34.83
N VAL A 120 7.63 -10.40 35.53
CA VAL A 120 7.83 -10.16 36.96
C VAL A 120 6.53 -10.54 37.66
N GLU A 121 6.62 -11.35 38.72
CA GLU A 121 5.44 -11.95 39.38
C GLU A 121 4.50 -10.89 39.96
N LYS A 122 5.06 -9.82 40.54
CA LYS A 122 4.28 -8.72 41.12
C LYS A 122 4.84 -7.35 40.76
N GLY A 123 3.95 -6.42 40.49
CA GLY A 123 4.27 -5.00 40.30
C GLY A 123 3.49 -4.09 41.24
N THR A 124 3.88 -2.82 41.25
CA THR A 124 3.25 -1.74 42.01
C THR A 124 2.75 -0.65 41.06
N GLY A 125 2.03 0.35 41.59
CA GLY A 125 1.56 1.49 40.81
C GLY A 125 2.66 2.28 40.09
N GLU A 126 3.92 2.19 40.55
CA GLU A 126 5.07 2.88 39.93
C GLU A 126 5.43 2.34 38.53
N ALA A 127 4.99 1.13 38.19
CA ALA A 127 5.30 0.50 36.91
C ALA A 127 4.39 0.98 35.75
N PHE A 128 3.28 1.65 36.08
CA PHE A 128 2.29 2.15 35.12
C PHE A 128 2.68 3.51 34.56
N ALA A 129 2.05 3.90 33.46
CA ALA A 129 2.14 5.27 32.96
C ALA A 129 1.51 6.23 34.00
N PRO A 130 2.17 7.35 34.35
CA PRO A 130 1.63 8.29 35.34
C PRO A 130 0.28 8.84 34.90
N ARG A 131 -0.68 8.96 35.83
CA ARG A 131 -1.98 9.55 35.51
C ARG A 131 -1.81 11.00 35.06
N PRO A 132 -2.52 11.46 34.01
CA PRO A 132 -2.47 12.86 33.57
C PRO A 132 -2.86 13.87 34.65
N ASP A 133 -3.71 13.49 35.60
CA ASP A 133 -4.14 14.31 36.74
C ASP A 133 -3.17 14.30 37.93
N GLY A 134 -2.06 13.56 37.85
CA GLY A 134 -1.07 13.42 38.92
C GLY A 134 -1.49 12.49 40.08
N GLY A 135 -2.66 11.85 39.98
CA GLY A 135 -3.12 10.88 40.97
C GLY A 135 -2.29 9.59 41.00
N ALA A 136 -2.42 8.83 42.09
CA ALA A 136 -1.86 7.48 42.16
C ALA A 136 -2.70 6.49 41.35
N ILE A 137 -2.06 5.47 40.79
CA ILE A 137 -2.74 4.35 40.11
C ILE A 137 -3.62 3.62 41.12
N SER A 138 -4.87 3.37 40.74
CA SER A 138 -5.83 2.69 41.59
C SER A 138 -5.38 1.27 41.95
N ARG A 139 -5.57 0.88 43.21
CA ARG A 139 -5.29 -0.49 43.66
C ARG A 139 -6.02 -1.57 42.84
N PRO A 140 -7.30 -1.40 42.46
CA PRO A 140 -7.97 -2.33 41.55
C PRO A 140 -7.21 -2.55 40.23
N THR A 141 -6.60 -1.50 39.65
CA THR A 141 -5.84 -1.62 38.41
C THR A 141 -4.53 -2.37 38.61
N VAL A 142 -3.81 -2.09 39.71
CA VAL A 142 -2.60 -2.85 40.07
C VAL A 142 -2.92 -4.33 40.30
N ASP A 143 -3.99 -4.62 41.04
CA ASP A 143 -4.44 -5.99 41.33
C ASP A 143 -4.91 -6.71 40.05
N TYR A 144 -5.55 -5.97 39.12
CA TYR A 144 -5.96 -6.49 37.82
C TYR A 144 -4.77 -6.98 36.99
N VAL A 145 -3.72 -6.16 36.83
CA VAL A 145 -2.51 -6.55 36.08
C VAL A 145 -1.75 -7.68 36.77
N ASN A 146 -1.67 -7.68 38.11
CA ASN A 146 -1.02 -8.74 38.88
C ASN A 146 -1.68 -10.12 38.69
N THR A 147 -2.99 -10.15 38.42
CA THR A 147 -3.78 -11.39 38.34
C THR A 147 -4.31 -11.69 36.94
N PHE A 148 -3.94 -10.88 35.94
CA PHE A 148 -4.46 -10.99 34.58
C PHE A 148 -4.27 -12.39 34.01
N VAL A 149 -3.03 -12.90 34.02
CA VAL A 149 -2.76 -14.27 33.59
C VAL A 149 -3.24 -15.26 34.64
N GLY A 150 -4.10 -16.17 34.21
CA GLY A 150 -4.89 -17.05 35.07
C GLY A 150 -6.35 -16.63 35.10
N LEU A 151 -6.67 -15.48 35.72
CA LEU A 151 -8.07 -15.06 35.90
C LEU A 151 -8.73 -14.53 34.62
N ARG A 152 -7.96 -14.06 33.64
CA ARG A 152 -8.45 -13.40 32.41
C ARG A 152 -7.93 -14.04 31.12
N THR A 153 -7.43 -15.27 31.19
CA THR A 153 -6.79 -15.94 30.06
C THR A 153 -7.44 -17.29 29.74
N GLY A 154 -7.21 -17.79 28.53
CA GLY A 154 -7.73 -19.09 28.10
C GLY A 154 -9.26 -19.11 28.07
N VAL A 155 -9.89 -20.06 28.76
CA VAL A 155 -11.36 -20.14 28.85
C VAL A 155 -11.99 -18.95 29.57
N ASN A 156 -11.22 -18.26 30.42
CA ASN A 156 -11.65 -17.05 31.13
C ASN A 156 -11.35 -15.77 30.35
N TYR A 157 -10.84 -15.87 29.11
CA TYR A 157 -10.58 -14.71 28.28
C TYR A 157 -11.88 -14.13 27.73
N HIS A 158 -12.12 -12.87 28.12
CA HIS A 158 -13.26 -12.07 27.69
C HIS A 158 -12.70 -10.83 26.96
N PRO A 159 -12.47 -10.90 25.65
CA PRO A 159 -12.00 -9.74 24.90
C PRO A 159 -13.06 -8.65 24.93
N HIS A 160 -12.61 -7.42 25.10
CA HIS A 160 -13.49 -6.28 25.20
C HIS A 160 -12.76 -4.98 24.89
N LEU A 161 -13.53 -3.95 24.57
CA LEU A 161 -13.06 -2.58 24.38
C LEU A 161 -13.62 -1.71 25.51
N THR A 162 -12.78 -1.26 26.43
CA THR A 162 -13.22 -0.38 27.53
C THR A 162 -13.52 1.02 26.98
N VAL A 163 -14.75 1.51 27.19
CA VAL A 163 -15.24 2.74 26.56
C VAL A 163 -15.45 3.91 27.53
N GLY A 164 -15.45 3.70 28.84
CA GLY A 164 -15.57 4.82 29.78
C GLY A 164 -16.08 4.42 31.15
N ILE A 165 -16.44 5.43 31.94
CA ILE A 165 -16.98 5.29 33.29
C ILE A 165 -18.28 6.09 33.37
N GLY A 166 -19.30 5.53 34.01
CA GLY A 166 -20.58 6.21 34.22
C GLY A 166 -21.19 5.91 35.59
N THR A 167 -22.23 6.65 35.96
CA THR A 167 -23.01 6.37 37.17
C THR A 167 -23.79 5.08 37.00
N ARG A 168 -24.07 4.39 38.12
CA ARG A 168 -24.78 3.11 38.10
C ARG A 168 -26.09 3.16 37.29
N ASP A 169 -26.96 4.11 37.57
CA ASP A 169 -28.29 4.18 36.95
C ASP A 169 -28.21 4.42 35.44
N PHE A 170 -27.27 5.26 35.00
CA PHE A 170 -27.05 5.51 33.58
C PHE A 170 -26.53 4.26 32.87
N VAL A 171 -25.57 3.56 33.46
CA VAL A 171 -25.00 2.35 32.87
C VAL A 171 -26.00 1.21 32.83
N ASP A 172 -26.85 1.08 33.86
CA ASP A 172 -27.94 0.10 33.86
C ASP A 172 -28.96 0.40 32.74
N ALA A 173 -29.27 1.68 32.47
CA ALA A 173 -30.10 2.09 31.35
C ALA A 173 -29.42 1.85 29.99
N LEU A 174 -28.14 2.23 29.84
CA LEU A 174 -27.34 2.03 28.62
C LEU A 174 -27.30 0.56 28.21
N LYS A 175 -27.17 -0.35 29.18
CA LYS A 175 -27.16 -1.81 28.93
C LYS A 175 -28.53 -2.38 28.54
N ALA A 176 -29.62 -1.70 28.89
CA ALA A 176 -30.97 -2.11 28.53
C ALA A 176 -31.38 -1.66 27.12
N GLU A 177 -30.64 -0.73 26.52
CA GLU A 177 -30.85 -0.30 25.14
C GLU A 177 -30.54 -1.44 24.15
N PRO A 178 -31.26 -1.51 23.01
CA PRO A 178 -30.91 -2.43 21.94
C PRO A 178 -29.47 -2.18 21.46
N PHE A 179 -28.68 -3.25 21.37
CA PHE A 179 -27.33 -3.20 20.83
C PHE A 179 -27.29 -3.83 19.45
N GLU A 180 -26.99 -3.04 18.42
CA GLU A 180 -26.74 -3.55 17.08
C GLU A 180 -25.34 -4.20 17.05
N ALA A 181 -25.29 -5.51 16.88
CA ALA A 181 -24.03 -6.23 16.73
C ALA A 181 -23.27 -5.75 15.48
N PHE A 182 -21.96 -5.60 15.59
CA PHE A 182 -21.12 -5.16 14.48
C PHE A 182 -19.79 -5.90 14.44
N THR A 183 -19.22 -6.02 13.24
CA THR A 183 -17.89 -6.62 13.06
C THR A 183 -16.83 -5.69 13.61
N VAL A 184 -15.93 -6.26 14.41
CA VAL A 184 -14.71 -5.61 14.89
C VAL A 184 -13.55 -6.21 14.12
N ARG A 185 -12.72 -5.37 13.49
CA ARG A 185 -11.49 -5.78 12.83
C ARG A 185 -10.30 -5.20 13.56
N ALA A 186 -9.26 -6.00 13.80
CA ALA A 186 -7.97 -5.50 14.21
C ALA A 186 -7.16 -5.11 12.98
N VAL A 187 -6.57 -3.91 12.97
CA VAL A 187 -5.68 -3.41 11.90
C VAL A 187 -4.21 -3.57 12.25
N SER A 188 -3.90 -3.63 13.55
CA SER A 188 -2.56 -3.93 14.05
C SER A 188 -2.58 -4.56 15.45
N VAL A 189 -1.42 -5.05 15.87
CA VAL A 189 -1.11 -5.43 17.25
C VAL A 189 0.02 -4.53 17.73
N SER A 190 -0.14 -3.97 18.93
CA SER A 190 0.79 -3.01 19.51
C SER A 190 1.13 -3.36 20.96
N LEU A 191 2.27 -2.84 21.43
CA LEU A 191 2.68 -2.86 22.84
C LEU A 191 2.52 -1.46 23.43
N TYR A 192 1.83 -1.37 24.57
CA TYR A 192 1.64 -0.12 25.32
C TYR A 192 2.08 -0.26 26.76
N GLN A 193 2.43 0.86 27.39
CA GLN A 193 2.45 0.98 28.85
C GLN A 193 1.03 1.24 29.34
N VAL A 194 0.62 0.48 30.36
CA VAL A 194 -0.73 0.58 30.94
C VAL A 194 -0.81 1.80 31.86
N GLY A 195 -1.90 2.55 31.81
CA GLY A 195 -2.24 3.56 32.83
C GLY A 195 -3.34 3.06 33.79
N ASP A 196 -3.93 3.97 34.57
CA ASP A 196 -5.03 3.61 35.47
C ASP A 196 -6.26 3.12 34.68
N TYR A 197 -7.15 2.33 35.28
CA TYR A 197 -8.32 1.74 34.61
C TYR A 197 -8.00 0.85 33.39
N GLY A 198 -6.75 0.43 33.24
CA GLY A 198 -6.30 -0.38 32.10
C GLY A 198 -6.12 0.40 30.81
N VAL A 199 -6.02 1.74 30.86
CA VAL A 199 -5.86 2.58 29.66
C VAL A 199 -4.60 2.20 28.86
N ALA A 200 -4.71 2.18 27.54
CA ALA A 200 -3.56 2.08 26.64
C ALA A 200 -2.92 3.47 26.46
N GLN A 201 -2.11 3.88 27.45
CA GLN A 201 -1.72 5.29 27.60
C GLN A 201 -0.51 5.70 26.79
N ARG A 202 0.54 4.86 26.74
CA ARG A 202 1.76 5.19 26.01
C ARG A 202 2.14 4.04 25.10
N LYS A 203 2.06 4.26 23.78
CA LYS A 203 2.55 3.28 22.80
C LYS A 203 4.06 3.11 22.97
N LEU A 204 4.50 1.87 23.04
CA LEU A 204 5.90 1.47 23.16
C LEU A 204 6.41 0.91 21.82
N HIS A 205 5.64 0.02 21.18
CA HIS A 205 5.99 -0.58 19.89
C HIS A 205 4.75 -0.86 19.03
N ASP A 206 4.90 -0.77 17.71
CA ASP A 206 4.02 -1.41 16.74
C ASP A 206 4.58 -2.80 16.44
N LEU A 207 3.80 -3.86 16.66
CA LEU A 207 4.29 -5.25 16.64
C LEU A 207 3.92 -5.99 15.35
N HIS A 208 2.73 -5.72 14.80
CA HIS A 208 2.23 -6.42 13.61
C HIS A 208 1.12 -5.60 12.94
N ARG A 209 1.02 -5.67 11.61
CA ARG A 209 -0.17 -5.21 10.88
C ARG A 209 -1.03 -6.42 10.54
N CYS A 210 -2.30 -6.32 10.87
CA CYS A 210 -3.30 -7.37 10.71
C CYS A 210 -3.94 -7.38 9.32
N ASP A 211 -3.79 -6.28 8.58
CA ASP A 211 -4.25 -6.19 7.19
C ASP A 211 -3.29 -6.92 6.24
N ASP A 212 -3.88 -7.69 5.32
CA ASP A 212 -3.14 -8.28 4.22
C ASP A 212 -2.45 -7.17 3.40
N PRO A 213 -1.11 -7.16 3.28
CA PRO A 213 -0.40 -6.12 2.55
C PRO A 213 -0.67 -6.14 1.05
N LEU A 214 -1.17 -7.26 0.50
CA LEU A 214 -1.41 -7.49 -0.93
C LEU A 214 -2.77 -8.18 -1.13
N PRO A 215 -3.90 -7.54 -0.76
CA PRO A 215 -5.22 -8.19 -0.67
C PRO A 215 -5.79 -8.61 -2.02
N SER A 216 -5.41 -7.96 -3.11
CA SER A 216 -5.84 -8.32 -4.47
C SER A 216 -4.97 -9.41 -5.11
N TRP A 217 -3.94 -9.87 -4.40
CA TRP A 217 -3.15 -11.03 -4.79
C TRP A 217 -3.73 -12.31 -4.17
N ASN A 218 -3.82 -13.38 -4.96
CA ASN A 218 -4.12 -14.71 -4.47
C ASN A 218 -3.04 -15.20 -3.52
N ASP A 219 -3.45 -15.95 -2.50
CA ASP A 219 -2.51 -16.58 -1.59
C ASP A 219 -1.79 -17.68 -2.37
N GLY A 220 -0.49 -17.50 -2.57
CA GLY A 220 0.31 -18.36 -3.44
C GLY A 220 1.77 -17.92 -3.53
N PRO A 221 2.58 -18.65 -4.32
CA PRO A 221 4.02 -18.44 -4.41
C PRO A 221 4.40 -17.00 -4.78
N ALA A 222 3.71 -16.38 -5.74
CA ALA A 222 4.01 -15.02 -6.19
C ALA A 222 3.93 -13.99 -5.05
N LYS A 223 2.81 -13.98 -4.33
CA LYS A 223 2.60 -13.11 -3.16
C LYS A 223 3.63 -13.40 -2.07
N GLN A 224 3.87 -14.67 -1.76
CA GLN A 224 4.84 -15.07 -0.74
C GLN A 224 6.27 -14.62 -1.08
N GLU A 225 6.67 -14.72 -2.35
CA GLU A 225 8.00 -14.33 -2.79
C GLU A 225 8.22 -12.81 -2.70
N ILE A 226 7.23 -12.01 -3.10
CA ILE A 226 7.25 -10.55 -2.94
C ILE A 226 7.43 -10.17 -1.46
N LEU A 227 6.58 -10.73 -0.58
CA LEU A 227 6.63 -10.44 0.85
C LEU A 227 7.95 -10.90 1.49
N ALA A 228 8.44 -12.08 1.10
CA ALA A 228 9.70 -12.63 1.60
C ALA A 228 10.90 -11.78 1.16
N PHE A 229 10.93 -11.32 -0.09
CA PHE A 229 11.98 -10.42 -0.56
C PHE A 229 12.00 -9.12 0.24
N ILE A 230 10.86 -8.44 0.35
CA ILE A 230 10.76 -7.16 1.06
C ILE A 230 11.17 -7.34 2.53
N ALA A 231 10.62 -8.33 3.23
CA ALA A 231 10.97 -8.59 4.63
C ALA A 231 12.46 -8.87 4.82
N ARG A 232 13.08 -9.61 3.90
CA ARG A 232 14.51 -9.96 3.97
C ARG A 232 15.43 -8.75 3.81
N VAL A 233 15.09 -7.83 2.91
CA VAL A 233 15.92 -6.64 2.61
C VAL A 233 15.61 -5.45 3.51
N THR A 234 14.49 -5.45 4.25
CA THR A 234 14.17 -4.36 5.18
C THR A 234 14.41 -4.68 6.65
N LYS A 235 14.58 -5.96 7.02
CA LYS A 235 14.88 -6.37 8.40
C LYS A 235 16.26 -5.90 8.85
N GLU A 236 16.30 -5.05 9.88
CA GLU A 236 17.55 -4.61 10.50
C GLU A 236 18.36 -5.81 11.01
N GLY A 237 19.68 -5.76 10.82
CA GLY A 237 20.59 -6.86 11.15
C GLY A 237 20.59 -8.04 10.17
N SER A 238 19.75 -8.02 9.12
CA SER A 238 19.81 -8.99 8.02
C SER A 238 21.12 -8.84 7.23
N LEU A 239 21.73 -9.95 6.82
CA LEU A 239 22.86 -9.94 5.88
C LEU A 239 22.48 -9.34 4.52
N ASP A 240 21.20 -9.43 4.18
CA ASP A 240 20.60 -8.92 2.94
C ASP A 240 20.03 -7.51 3.11
N PHE A 241 20.24 -6.86 4.25
CA PHE A 241 19.68 -5.55 4.53
C PHE A 241 20.08 -4.52 3.47
N LEU A 242 19.07 -3.88 2.88
CA LEU A 242 19.23 -2.84 1.86
C LEU A 242 19.15 -1.45 2.52
N PRO A 243 20.24 -0.65 2.48
CA PRO A 243 20.24 0.70 3.03
C PRO A 243 19.17 1.58 2.38
N LEU A 244 18.55 2.49 3.16
CA LEU A 244 17.46 3.35 2.68
C LEU A 244 17.76 4.08 1.36
N LYS A 245 19.00 4.56 1.18
CA LYS A 245 19.45 5.28 -0.02
C LYS A 245 19.56 4.42 -1.29
N GLU A 246 19.53 3.10 -1.12
CA GLU A 246 19.66 2.09 -2.19
C GLU A 246 18.34 1.36 -2.46
N ARG A 247 17.27 1.67 -1.72
CA ARG A 247 15.91 1.13 -1.94
C ARG A 247 15.25 1.80 -3.15
N ILE A 248 15.69 1.45 -4.35
CA ILE A 248 15.17 1.94 -5.62
C ILE A 248 14.39 0.80 -6.29
N ALA A 249 13.14 1.08 -6.66
CA ALA A 249 12.28 0.18 -7.43
C ALA A 249 11.91 0.86 -8.75
N VAL A 250 12.02 0.14 -9.87
CA VAL A 250 11.64 0.63 -11.21
C VAL A 250 10.51 -0.22 -11.78
N PHE A 251 9.57 0.45 -12.45
CA PHE A 251 8.38 -0.15 -13.05
C PHE A 251 8.24 0.34 -14.49
N ASP A 252 7.96 -0.54 -15.44
CA ASP A 252 7.28 -0.07 -16.65
C ASP A 252 5.87 0.42 -16.31
N ASN A 253 5.23 1.13 -17.24
CA ASN A 253 3.87 1.63 -17.11
C ASN A 253 2.89 0.79 -17.95
N ASP A 254 3.00 0.88 -19.28
CA ASP A 254 2.17 0.15 -20.23
C ASP A 254 2.33 -1.37 -20.03
N GLY A 255 1.23 -2.09 -19.84
CA GLY A 255 1.23 -3.53 -19.58
C GLY A 255 1.72 -3.97 -18.19
N THR A 256 2.30 -3.06 -17.39
CA THR A 256 2.82 -3.38 -16.05
C THR A 256 2.02 -2.73 -14.92
N LEU A 257 1.60 -1.47 -15.07
CA LEU A 257 0.78 -0.73 -14.08
C LEU A 257 -0.66 -0.48 -14.58
N TRP A 258 -0.87 -0.53 -15.90
CA TRP A 258 -2.18 -0.44 -16.55
C TRP A 258 -2.18 -1.20 -17.90
N PRO A 259 -3.34 -1.42 -18.55
CA PRO A 259 -3.42 -2.07 -19.86
C PRO A 259 -2.68 -1.34 -20.97
N GLU A 260 -2.19 -2.12 -21.92
CA GLU A 260 -1.64 -1.63 -23.19
C GLU A 260 -2.28 -2.27 -24.42
N ASN A 261 -3.30 -3.12 -24.24
CA ASN A 261 -4.05 -3.72 -25.33
C ASN A 261 -5.44 -3.08 -25.45
N PRO A 262 -5.96 -2.87 -26.68
CA PRO A 262 -5.36 -3.25 -27.97
C PRO A 262 -4.25 -2.30 -28.45
N MET A 263 -4.00 -1.20 -27.75
CA MET A 263 -2.92 -0.25 -28.01
C MET A 263 -2.55 0.51 -26.73
N PRO A 264 -1.33 1.07 -26.62
CA PRO A 264 -0.93 1.88 -25.47
C PRO A 264 -1.80 3.12 -25.34
N PHE A 265 -2.06 3.58 -24.12
CA PHE A 265 -3.00 4.68 -23.89
C PHE A 265 -2.51 6.01 -24.45
N GLN A 266 -1.19 6.24 -24.51
CA GLN A 266 -0.64 7.42 -25.20
C GLN A 266 -0.87 7.36 -26.72
N ALA A 267 -0.90 6.18 -27.33
CA ALA A 267 -1.25 6.04 -28.74
C ALA A 267 -2.73 6.39 -28.99
N ALA A 268 -3.62 5.97 -28.08
CA ALA A 268 -5.03 6.38 -28.13
C ALA A 268 -5.19 7.91 -28.01
N PHE A 269 -4.45 8.55 -27.09
CA PHE A 269 -4.39 10.01 -26.98
C PHE A 269 -3.94 10.66 -28.31
N ALA A 270 -2.84 10.18 -28.90
CA ALA A 270 -2.33 10.72 -30.16
C ALA A 270 -3.34 10.60 -31.31
N ILE A 271 -4.07 9.47 -31.39
CA ILE A 271 -5.13 9.25 -32.37
C ILE A 271 -6.28 10.26 -32.19
N ASP A 272 -6.70 10.51 -30.95
CA ASP A 272 -7.76 11.48 -30.65
C ASP A 272 -7.34 12.93 -30.94
N GLU A 273 -6.07 13.28 -30.68
CA GLU A 273 -5.49 14.57 -31.08
C GLU A 273 -5.47 14.73 -32.61
N LEU A 274 -5.00 13.70 -33.34
CA LEU A 274 -5.01 13.72 -34.81
C LEU A 274 -6.42 13.90 -35.37
N ASN A 275 -7.41 13.18 -34.82
CA ASN A 275 -8.81 13.34 -35.21
C ASN A 275 -9.30 14.77 -34.98
N ARG A 276 -8.92 15.41 -33.87
CA ARG A 276 -9.24 16.82 -33.62
C ARG A 276 -8.56 17.77 -34.60
N HIS A 277 -7.29 17.54 -34.93
CA HIS A 277 -6.55 18.34 -35.90
C HIS A 277 -7.13 18.21 -37.31
N ILE A 278 -7.60 17.02 -37.71
CA ILE A 278 -8.25 16.80 -39.01
C ILE A 278 -9.52 17.67 -39.19
N LEU A 279 -10.26 17.96 -38.12
CA LEU A 279 -11.45 18.81 -38.18
C LEU A 279 -11.10 20.25 -38.61
N THR A 280 -9.93 20.73 -38.22
CA THR A 280 -9.44 22.08 -38.55
C THR A 280 -8.51 22.09 -39.78
N GLU A 281 -7.85 20.96 -40.07
CA GLU A 281 -6.93 20.78 -41.19
C GLU A 281 -7.24 19.51 -42.01
N PRO A 282 -8.31 19.52 -42.84
CA PRO A 282 -8.79 18.31 -43.53
C PRO A 282 -7.79 17.63 -44.46
N ARG A 283 -6.72 18.33 -44.89
CA ARG A 283 -5.67 17.74 -45.73
C ARG A 283 -4.91 16.62 -45.01
N LEU A 284 -4.82 16.67 -43.67
CA LEU A 284 -4.15 15.63 -42.87
C LEU A 284 -4.80 14.26 -43.04
N ALA A 285 -6.10 14.18 -43.35
CA ALA A 285 -6.80 12.91 -43.57
C ALA A 285 -6.27 12.13 -44.80
N SER A 286 -5.57 12.79 -45.72
CA SER A 286 -4.96 12.17 -46.90
C SER A 286 -3.48 11.82 -46.69
N ASP A 287 -2.90 12.15 -45.53
CA ASP A 287 -1.49 11.86 -45.25
C ASP A 287 -1.29 10.35 -44.94
N PRO A 288 -0.35 9.67 -45.62
CA PRO A 288 -0.16 8.23 -45.46
C PRO A 288 0.24 7.76 -44.05
N MET A 289 0.90 8.62 -43.26
CA MET A 289 1.31 8.33 -41.87
C MET A 289 0.19 8.64 -40.89
N VAL A 290 -0.59 9.69 -41.13
CA VAL A 290 -1.83 9.93 -40.38
C VAL A 290 -2.81 8.79 -40.59
N GLN A 291 -2.99 8.30 -41.83
CA GLN A 291 -3.83 7.14 -42.11
C GLN A 291 -3.31 5.86 -41.41
N ALA A 292 -1.99 5.67 -41.35
CA ALA A 292 -1.39 4.56 -40.62
C ALA A 292 -1.68 4.64 -39.11
N ALA A 293 -1.50 5.82 -38.51
CA ALA A 293 -1.79 6.07 -37.11
C ALA A 293 -3.27 5.81 -36.77
N LEU A 294 -4.19 6.34 -37.58
CA LEU A 294 -5.63 6.12 -37.39
C LEU A 294 -6.04 4.65 -37.58
N ALA A 295 -5.33 3.90 -38.41
CA ALA A 295 -5.55 2.46 -38.60
C ALA A 295 -4.91 1.59 -37.50
N GLY A 296 -4.14 2.18 -36.57
CA GLY A 296 -3.37 1.44 -35.57
C GLY A 296 -2.21 0.64 -36.16
N ASP A 297 -1.68 1.03 -37.32
CA ASP A 297 -0.59 0.34 -38.00
C ASP A 297 0.77 0.75 -37.41
N ILE A 298 1.02 0.30 -36.18
CA ILE A 298 2.25 0.61 -35.43
C ILE A 298 3.50 0.13 -36.17
N ALA A 299 3.42 -1.03 -36.85
CA ALA A 299 4.53 -1.55 -37.63
C ALA A 299 4.96 -0.58 -38.74
N LYS A 300 4.00 0.05 -39.43
CA LYS A 300 4.27 1.07 -40.43
C LYS A 300 4.79 2.39 -39.83
N LEU A 301 4.32 2.79 -38.64
CA LEU A 301 4.81 4.00 -37.97
C LEU A 301 6.27 3.85 -37.49
N LEU A 302 6.65 2.63 -37.11
CA LEU A 302 8.00 2.29 -36.63
C LEU A 302 8.93 1.81 -37.76
N ASP A 303 8.51 1.86 -39.02
CA ASP A 303 9.36 1.47 -40.15
C ASP A 303 10.46 2.52 -40.42
N GLY A 304 11.62 2.06 -40.89
CA GLY A 304 12.80 2.89 -41.20
C GLY A 304 13.79 3.13 -40.05
N GLU A 305 15.00 3.63 -40.38
CA GLU A 305 16.11 3.83 -39.42
C GLU A 305 15.86 4.94 -38.37
N HIS A 306 14.91 5.84 -38.64
CA HIS A 306 14.62 7.01 -37.78
C HIS A 306 13.17 7.04 -37.27
N PHE A 307 12.39 5.98 -37.48
CA PHE A 307 10.97 5.93 -37.13
C PHE A 307 10.19 7.12 -37.73
N ASP A 308 10.43 7.41 -39.02
CA ASP A 308 9.97 8.65 -39.68
C ASP A 308 8.46 8.84 -39.59
N GLY A 309 7.68 7.75 -39.66
CA GLY A 309 6.22 7.79 -39.51
C GLY A 309 5.80 8.21 -38.10
N LEU A 310 6.42 7.65 -37.07
CA LEU A 310 6.24 8.06 -35.68
C LEU A 310 6.66 9.53 -35.49
N MET A 311 7.82 9.93 -36.00
CA MET A 311 8.31 11.31 -35.90
C MET A 311 7.34 12.31 -36.54
N GLN A 312 6.76 11.98 -37.68
CA GLN A 312 5.75 12.80 -38.35
C GLN A 312 4.48 12.92 -37.50
N VAL A 313 4.01 11.84 -36.88
CA VAL A 313 2.83 11.88 -35.99
C VAL A 313 3.11 12.72 -34.76
N LEU A 314 4.27 12.54 -34.10
CA LEU A 314 4.69 13.35 -32.95
C LEU A 314 4.83 14.85 -33.33
N ALA A 315 5.28 15.14 -34.55
CA ALA A 315 5.34 16.50 -35.08
C ALA A 315 3.96 17.13 -35.18
N LEU A 316 3.00 16.39 -35.73
CA LEU A 316 1.64 16.86 -35.97
C LEU A 316 0.80 17.00 -34.70
N THR A 317 1.04 16.16 -33.68
CA THR A 317 0.23 16.17 -32.47
C THR A 317 0.77 17.12 -31.41
N HIS A 318 2.09 17.26 -31.26
CA HIS A 318 2.63 18.01 -30.12
C HIS A 318 4.04 18.60 -30.25
N ALA A 319 4.62 18.72 -31.45
CA ALA A 319 5.82 19.54 -31.62
C ALA A 319 5.47 21.03 -31.72
N GLY A 320 6.27 21.90 -31.11
CA GLY A 320 6.09 23.35 -31.17
C GLY A 320 5.10 23.93 -30.15
N MET A 321 4.30 23.09 -29.48
CA MET A 321 3.50 23.51 -28.32
C MET A 321 4.34 23.62 -27.06
N THR A 322 3.88 24.44 -26.13
CA THR A 322 4.45 24.54 -24.79
C THR A 322 4.13 23.28 -23.97
N ILE A 323 4.94 23.03 -22.94
CA ILE A 323 4.70 21.95 -21.98
C ILE A 323 3.34 22.14 -21.27
N ASP A 324 2.94 23.39 -21.01
CA ASP A 324 1.65 23.70 -20.38
C ASP A 324 0.48 23.37 -21.31
N GLU A 325 0.54 23.76 -22.58
CA GLU A 325 -0.48 23.40 -23.59
C GLU A 325 -0.60 21.87 -23.75
N PHE A 326 0.53 21.16 -23.76
CA PHE A 326 0.54 19.70 -23.83
C PHE A 326 -0.10 19.08 -22.58
N ARG A 327 0.22 19.58 -21.39
CA ARG A 327 -0.40 19.12 -20.13
C ARG A 327 -1.92 19.31 -20.20
N ASP A 328 -2.38 20.50 -20.57
CA ASP A 328 -3.80 20.83 -20.59
C ASP A 328 -4.57 19.94 -21.60
N ALA A 329 -3.95 19.61 -22.75
CA ALA A 329 -4.51 18.67 -23.72
C ALA A 329 -4.63 17.24 -23.14
N VAL A 330 -3.61 16.76 -22.44
CA VAL A 330 -3.63 15.43 -21.78
C VAL A 330 -4.68 15.39 -20.67
N GLU A 331 -4.80 16.43 -19.85
CA GLU A 331 -5.85 16.51 -18.81
C GLU A 331 -7.26 16.49 -19.41
N ALA A 332 -7.49 17.28 -20.46
CA ALA A 332 -8.78 17.31 -21.16
C ALA A 332 -9.13 15.96 -21.79
N TRP A 333 -8.14 15.26 -22.33
CA TRP A 333 -8.31 13.91 -22.87
C TRP A 333 -8.65 12.91 -21.75
N LEU A 334 -7.89 12.86 -20.66
CA LEU A 334 -8.16 11.95 -19.55
C LEU A 334 -9.55 12.16 -18.92
N ALA A 335 -10.01 13.40 -18.83
CA ALA A 335 -11.33 13.70 -18.29
C ALA A 335 -12.48 13.13 -19.15
N SER A 336 -12.32 13.13 -20.48
CA SER A 336 -13.41 12.85 -21.42
C SER A 336 -13.31 11.46 -22.06
N ALA A 337 -12.10 10.97 -22.32
CA ALA A 337 -11.86 9.73 -23.02
C ALA A 337 -12.20 8.51 -22.15
N ARG A 338 -12.67 7.45 -22.80
CA ARG A 338 -13.05 6.18 -22.15
C ARG A 338 -12.49 5.03 -22.97
N HIS A 339 -11.94 4.04 -22.27
CA HIS A 339 -11.41 2.85 -22.92
C HIS A 339 -12.55 2.05 -23.57
N PRO A 340 -12.45 1.67 -24.86
CA PRO A 340 -13.59 1.13 -25.62
C PRO A 340 -14.10 -0.21 -25.09
N ARG A 341 -13.23 -1.05 -24.53
CA ARG A 341 -13.63 -2.34 -23.95
C ARG A 341 -14.31 -2.19 -22.59
N TYR A 342 -13.86 -1.26 -21.77
CA TYR A 342 -14.24 -1.19 -20.35
C TYR A 342 -15.26 -0.09 -20.07
N GLY A 343 -15.38 0.90 -20.95
CA GLY A 343 -16.24 2.07 -20.73
C GLY A 343 -15.76 3.00 -19.60
N ARG A 344 -14.52 2.83 -19.14
CA ARG A 344 -13.95 3.54 -17.98
C ARG A 344 -12.90 4.58 -18.39
N PRO A 345 -12.69 5.64 -17.60
CA PRO A 345 -11.55 6.54 -17.78
C PRO A 345 -10.24 5.76 -17.79
N TYR A 346 -9.31 6.18 -18.64
CA TYR A 346 -8.03 5.50 -18.79
C TYR A 346 -7.20 5.49 -17.49
N ASP A 347 -7.23 6.59 -16.72
CA ASP A 347 -6.52 6.72 -15.45
C ASP A 347 -7.19 5.97 -14.27
N GLU A 348 -8.37 5.37 -14.48
CA GLU A 348 -8.97 4.41 -13.55
C GLU A 348 -8.62 2.94 -13.85
N LEU A 349 -8.07 2.65 -15.04
CA LEU A 349 -7.72 1.31 -15.48
C LEU A 349 -6.34 0.88 -14.99
N THR A 350 -6.04 1.12 -13.72
CA THR A 350 -4.78 0.66 -13.12
C THR A 350 -4.92 -0.72 -12.52
N TYR A 351 -3.86 -1.53 -12.59
CA TYR A 351 -3.85 -2.84 -11.94
C TYR A 351 -3.82 -2.69 -10.42
N GLN A 352 -4.92 -3.03 -9.77
CA GLN A 352 -5.10 -2.96 -8.32
C GLN A 352 -4.00 -3.74 -7.55
N PRO A 353 -3.59 -4.95 -7.95
CA PRO A 353 -2.48 -5.66 -7.32
C PRO A 353 -1.15 -4.89 -7.38
N MET A 354 -0.90 -4.15 -8.46
CA MET A 354 0.33 -3.36 -8.62
C MET A 354 0.28 -2.04 -7.83
N GLN A 355 -0.90 -1.44 -7.68
CA GLN A 355 -1.12 -0.33 -6.72
C GLN A 355 -0.78 -0.74 -5.28
N GLU A 356 -1.15 -1.97 -4.90
CA GLU A 356 -0.81 -2.53 -3.58
C GLU A 356 0.69 -2.77 -3.43
N LEU A 357 1.37 -3.27 -4.46
CA LEU A 357 2.82 -3.44 -4.46
C LEU A 357 3.56 -2.10 -4.36
N LEU A 358 3.13 -1.08 -5.12
CA LEU A 358 3.67 0.28 -5.03
C LEU A 358 3.54 0.85 -3.61
N ARG A 359 2.37 0.68 -2.98
CA ARG A 359 2.13 1.09 -1.59
C ARG A 359 3.05 0.33 -0.63
N LEU A 360 3.12 -0.99 -0.74
CA LEU A 360 3.92 -1.83 0.15
C LEU A 360 5.41 -1.46 0.10
N LEU A 361 5.94 -1.24 -1.10
CA LEU A 361 7.33 -0.80 -1.29
C LEU A 361 7.57 0.59 -0.68
N ARG A 362 6.65 1.54 -0.87
CA ARG A 362 6.72 2.89 -0.29
C ARG A 362 6.69 2.85 1.24
N GLU A 363 5.79 2.06 1.84
CA GLU A 363 5.74 1.83 3.29
C GLU A 363 7.05 1.25 3.82
N ASN A 364 7.73 0.43 3.00
CA ASN A 364 9.06 -0.13 3.25
C ASN A 364 10.21 0.77 2.80
N ARG A 365 9.94 2.07 2.55
CA ARG A 365 10.91 3.13 2.25
C ARG A 365 11.67 2.93 0.94
N PHE A 366 11.09 2.21 -0.02
CA PHE A 366 11.55 2.27 -1.41
C PHE A 366 11.10 3.56 -2.09
N LYS A 367 11.90 4.02 -3.03
CA LYS A 367 11.54 5.05 -4.01
C LYS A 367 11.11 4.34 -5.29
N ASN A 368 9.87 4.55 -5.70
CA ASN A 368 9.29 3.91 -6.88
C ASN A 368 9.44 4.85 -8.07
N PHE A 369 10.10 4.38 -9.13
CA PHE A 369 10.28 5.11 -10.38
C PHE A 369 9.50 4.43 -11.50
N ILE A 370 8.96 5.22 -12.41
CA ILE A 370 8.51 4.71 -13.72
C ILE A 370 9.70 4.78 -14.68
N VAL A 371 9.91 3.71 -15.44
CA VAL A 371 10.90 3.59 -16.53
C VAL A 371 10.20 2.97 -17.73
N SER A 372 9.61 3.83 -18.58
CA SER A 372 8.72 3.40 -19.65
C SER A 372 9.16 3.90 -21.03
N GLY A 373 8.77 3.17 -22.08
CA GLY A 373 8.88 3.62 -23.47
C GLY A 373 7.92 4.78 -23.80
N GLY A 374 6.85 4.94 -23.03
CA GLY A 374 5.93 6.07 -23.13
C GLY A 374 6.60 7.43 -22.87
N GLY A 375 6.01 8.50 -23.39
CA GLY A 375 6.50 9.86 -23.25
C GLY A 375 6.47 10.35 -21.80
N ALA A 376 7.61 10.83 -21.29
CA ALA A 376 7.70 11.28 -19.89
C ALA A 376 6.70 12.39 -19.58
N ASP A 377 6.57 13.38 -20.47
CA ASP A 377 5.65 14.50 -20.28
C ASP A 377 4.18 14.07 -20.29
N PHE A 378 3.82 13.00 -21.00
CA PHE A 378 2.45 12.47 -20.97
C PHE A 378 2.14 11.85 -19.62
N MET A 379 3.04 11.01 -19.12
CA MET A 379 2.89 10.35 -17.82
C MET A 379 2.89 11.33 -16.66
N ARG A 380 3.80 12.33 -16.67
CA ARG A 380 3.95 13.32 -15.58
C ARG A 380 2.67 14.12 -15.27
N VAL A 381 1.71 14.19 -16.19
CA VAL A 381 0.42 14.87 -15.99
C VAL A 381 -0.45 14.18 -14.94
N TRP A 382 -0.36 12.85 -14.79
CA TRP A 382 -1.37 12.08 -14.04
C TRP A 382 -0.79 11.06 -13.05
N VAL A 383 0.42 10.55 -13.27
CA VAL A 383 0.99 9.46 -12.46
C VAL A 383 1.15 9.79 -10.98
N GLU A 384 1.36 11.06 -10.62
CA GLU A 384 1.44 11.44 -9.20
C GLU A 384 0.09 11.25 -8.50
N ARG A 385 -0.99 11.70 -9.14
CA ARG A 385 -2.36 11.53 -8.63
C ARG A 385 -2.74 10.04 -8.53
N VAL A 386 -2.30 9.23 -9.49
CA VAL A 386 -2.79 7.86 -9.69
C VAL A 386 -1.92 6.80 -8.99
N TYR A 387 -0.59 6.96 -9.01
CA TYR A 387 0.38 6.00 -8.46
C TYR A 387 1.12 6.52 -7.23
N ALA A 388 0.93 7.80 -6.87
CA ALA A 388 1.75 8.49 -5.87
C ALA A 388 3.25 8.44 -6.21
N ILE A 389 3.58 8.54 -7.51
CA ILE A 389 4.94 8.67 -8.04
C ILE A 389 5.10 10.10 -8.58
N PRO A 390 5.95 10.94 -7.96
CA PRO A 390 6.07 12.34 -8.34
C PRO A 390 6.79 12.49 -9.70
N PRO A 391 6.64 13.64 -10.41
CA PRO A 391 7.15 13.82 -11.76
C PRO A 391 8.65 13.58 -11.96
N GLU A 392 9.47 13.88 -10.94
CA GLU A 392 10.92 13.64 -10.95
C GLU A 392 11.31 12.17 -10.82
N GLN A 393 10.35 11.28 -10.53
CA GLN A 393 10.52 9.83 -10.51
C GLN A 393 9.95 9.15 -11.76
N VAL A 394 9.68 9.94 -12.80
CA VAL A 394 9.19 9.47 -14.11
C VAL A 394 10.30 9.59 -15.15
N VAL A 395 10.80 8.44 -15.59
CA VAL A 395 11.74 8.28 -16.69
C VAL A 395 10.97 7.69 -17.87
N GLY A 396 10.78 8.50 -18.90
CA GLY A 396 10.10 8.11 -20.13
C GLY A 396 10.91 8.52 -21.36
N SER A 397 10.38 8.22 -22.53
CA SER A 397 10.90 8.79 -23.78
C SER A 397 10.77 10.32 -23.74
N THR A 398 11.84 11.03 -24.13
CA THR A 398 11.93 12.49 -24.04
C THR A 398 12.66 13.07 -25.23
N ALA A 399 12.39 14.33 -25.55
CA ALA A 399 13.16 15.12 -26.50
C ALA A 399 13.62 16.41 -25.80
N ARG A 400 14.63 17.09 -26.36
CA ARG A 400 15.12 18.35 -25.82
C ARG A 400 14.00 19.39 -25.82
N THR A 401 13.83 20.13 -24.72
CA THR A 401 12.96 21.31 -24.68
C THR A 401 13.75 22.57 -24.96
N THR A 402 13.09 23.59 -25.50
CA THR A 402 13.66 24.93 -25.69
C THR A 402 13.01 25.91 -24.72
N PHE A 403 13.84 26.73 -24.07
CA PHE A 403 13.35 27.86 -23.27
C PHE A 403 13.10 29.06 -24.17
N GLU A 404 11.92 29.65 -24.03
CA GLU A 404 11.51 30.85 -24.75
C GLU A 404 10.92 31.86 -23.77
N LEU A 405 11.24 33.14 -23.97
CA LEU A 405 10.54 34.23 -23.30
C LEU A 405 9.48 34.77 -24.27
N ARG A 406 8.20 34.44 -24.00
CA ARG A 406 7.04 34.88 -24.79
C ARG A 406 6.38 36.09 -24.14
N ASP A 407 5.48 36.77 -24.83
CA ASP A 407 4.69 37.87 -24.27
C ASP A 407 3.85 37.44 -23.04
N SER A 408 3.48 36.16 -22.98
CA SER A 408 2.77 35.53 -21.85
C SER A 408 3.69 35.14 -20.68
N GLY A 409 5.02 35.22 -20.83
CA GLY A 409 6.00 34.83 -19.82
C GLY A 409 6.99 33.76 -20.30
N PRO A 410 7.82 33.22 -19.36
CA PRO A 410 8.75 32.14 -19.66
C PRO A 410 8.01 30.84 -19.99
N ALA A 411 8.39 30.18 -21.06
CA ALA A 411 7.81 28.92 -21.52
C ALA A 411 8.89 27.90 -21.89
N LEU A 412 8.54 26.62 -21.76
CA LEU A 412 9.28 25.51 -22.34
C LEU A 412 8.49 24.94 -23.50
N THR A 413 9.11 24.85 -24.67
CA THR A 413 8.51 24.31 -25.89
C THR A 413 9.00 22.89 -26.13
N LYS A 414 8.08 22.00 -26.53
CA LYS A 414 8.41 20.64 -26.97
C LYS A 414 9.03 20.67 -28.35
N THR A 415 10.16 19.99 -28.51
CA THR A 415 10.81 19.82 -29.82
C THR A 415 10.91 18.34 -30.18
N LEU A 416 11.46 18.05 -31.36
CA LEU A 416 11.83 16.71 -31.79
C LEU A 416 13.36 16.51 -31.76
N ASP A 417 14.10 17.49 -31.25
CA ASP A 417 15.56 17.44 -31.18
C ASP A 417 16.02 16.42 -30.13
N HIS A 418 16.97 15.57 -30.51
CA HIS A 418 17.61 14.60 -29.62
C HIS A 418 16.59 13.70 -28.88
N LEU A 419 15.67 13.09 -29.65
CA LEU A 419 14.75 12.10 -29.11
C LEU A 419 15.54 10.96 -28.44
N PHE A 420 15.30 10.78 -27.15
CA PHE A 420 15.72 9.64 -26.36
C PHE A 420 14.53 8.70 -26.20
N VAL A 421 14.65 7.50 -26.77
CA VAL A 421 13.66 6.43 -26.64
C VAL A 421 14.03 5.56 -25.45
N ASN A 422 13.20 5.56 -24.42
CA ASN A 422 13.44 4.85 -23.17
C ASN A 422 12.80 3.44 -23.18
N ASP A 423 13.13 2.65 -24.19
CA ASP A 423 12.66 1.27 -24.35
C ASP A 423 13.83 0.31 -24.60
N ARG A 424 13.66 -0.98 -24.28
CA ARG A 424 14.69 -2.02 -24.42
C ARG A 424 16.02 -1.61 -23.76
N GLU A 425 17.12 -1.60 -24.51
CA GLU A 425 18.45 -1.19 -24.03
C GLU A 425 18.51 0.29 -23.62
N GLY A 426 17.55 1.11 -24.05
CA GLY A 426 17.36 2.48 -23.59
C GLY A 426 16.99 2.55 -22.10
N LYS A 427 16.25 1.58 -21.56
CA LYS A 427 15.81 1.61 -20.15
C LYS A 427 16.97 1.62 -19.15
N PRO A 428 17.99 0.73 -19.22
CA PRO A 428 19.18 0.84 -18.39
C PRO A 428 19.93 2.18 -18.53
N VAL A 429 19.98 2.73 -19.74
CA VAL A 429 20.62 4.04 -20.00
C VAL A 429 19.84 5.16 -19.31
N GLY A 430 18.51 5.15 -19.42
CA GLY A 430 17.63 6.11 -18.74
C GLY A 430 17.76 6.02 -17.23
N ILE A 431 17.81 4.80 -16.66
CA ILE A 431 18.09 4.59 -15.24
C ILE A 431 19.41 5.23 -14.84
N HIS A 432 20.49 5.00 -15.59
CA HIS A 432 21.78 5.60 -15.29
C HIS A 432 21.74 7.14 -15.36
N GLN A 433 21.13 7.68 -16.40
CA GLN A 433 21.13 9.11 -16.69
C GLN A 433 20.25 9.92 -15.73
N PHE A 434 19.05 9.42 -15.40
CA PHE A 434 18.06 10.18 -14.63
C PHE A 434 18.00 9.79 -13.15
N ILE A 435 18.33 8.54 -12.80
CA ILE A 435 18.26 8.05 -11.41
C ILE A 435 19.67 8.00 -10.79
N GLY A 436 20.68 7.63 -11.58
CA GLY A 436 22.07 7.53 -11.13
C GLY A 436 22.32 6.42 -10.11
N ARG A 437 21.38 5.47 -9.97
CA ARG A 437 21.46 4.34 -9.03
C ARG A 437 20.92 3.07 -9.68
N ARG A 438 21.63 1.97 -9.45
CA ARG A 438 21.16 0.65 -9.87
C ARG A 438 19.94 0.24 -9.01
N PRO A 439 18.82 -0.16 -9.62
CA PRO A 439 17.63 -0.57 -8.88
C PRO A 439 17.87 -1.86 -8.09
N ALA A 440 17.06 -2.08 -7.07
CA ALA A 440 16.97 -3.35 -6.35
C ALA A 440 15.69 -4.12 -6.71
N VAL A 441 14.67 -3.45 -7.25
CA VAL A 441 13.42 -4.06 -7.71
C VAL A 441 13.15 -3.59 -9.12
N CYS A 442 12.78 -4.52 -10.01
CA CYS A 442 12.34 -4.23 -11.37
C CYS A 442 11.03 -4.99 -11.66
N CYS A 443 10.02 -4.29 -12.15
CA CYS A 443 8.78 -4.88 -12.62
C CYS A 443 8.53 -4.45 -14.07
N GLY A 444 8.26 -5.42 -14.94
CA GLY A 444 7.95 -5.21 -16.35
C GLY A 444 6.96 -6.26 -16.86
N ASN A 445 6.68 -6.28 -18.16
CA ASN A 445 5.77 -7.26 -18.77
C ASN A 445 6.15 -7.70 -20.19
N SER A 446 7.19 -7.11 -20.79
CA SER A 446 7.54 -7.36 -22.19
C SER A 446 9.04 -7.58 -22.43
N ASP A 447 9.41 -7.95 -23.64
CA ASP A 447 10.81 -7.98 -24.08
C ASP A 447 11.42 -6.55 -24.14
N GLY A 448 10.59 -5.50 -24.13
CA GLY A 448 11.03 -4.11 -23.90
C GLY A 448 11.64 -3.89 -22.52
N ASP A 449 11.28 -4.73 -21.54
CA ASP A 449 11.83 -4.69 -20.17
C ASP A 449 13.04 -5.58 -19.96
N HIS A 450 13.40 -6.39 -20.97
CA HIS A 450 14.37 -7.45 -20.81
C HIS A 450 15.73 -6.92 -20.31
N ALA A 451 16.23 -5.86 -20.95
CA ALA A 451 17.48 -5.22 -20.54
C ALA A 451 17.36 -4.54 -19.16
N MET A 452 16.19 -4.00 -18.80
CA MET A 452 15.93 -3.41 -17.48
C MET A 452 15.96 -4.46 -16.36
N LEU A 453 15.35 -5.63 -16.60
CA LEU A 453 15.38 -6.79 -15.72
C LEU A 453 16.82 -7.30 -15.55
N GLN A 454 17.53 -7.51 -16.66
CA GLN A 454 18.94 -7.94 -16.65
C GLN A 454 19.84 -6.94 -15.89
N TYR A 455 19.71 -5.65 -16.19
CA TYR A 455 20.48 -4.60 -15.51
C TYR A 455 20.16 -4.56 -14.02
N THR A 456 18.91 -4.82 -13.61
CA THR A 456 18.54 -4.83 -12.21
C THR A 456 19.03 -6.09 -11.49
N THR A 457 18.97 -7.28 -12.09
CA THR A 457 19.15 -8.52 -11.30
C THR A 457 20.46 -9.25 -11.51
N ILE A 458 21.10 -9.13 -12.67
CA ILE A 458 22.31 -9.93 -12.98
C ILE A 458 23.52 -9.33 -12.28
N ASN A 459 24.16 -10.07 -11.37
CA ASN A 459 25.32 -9.61 -10.62
C ASN A 459 25.07 -8.25 -9.95
N ASN A 460 23.89 -8.05 -9.38
CA ASN A 460 23.63 -6.87 -8.56
C ASN A 460 24.48 -6.97 -7.28
N PRO A 461 25.21 -5.91 -6.88
CA PRO A 461 25.96 -5.91 -5.62
C PRO A 461 25.06 -6.02 -4.38
N ARG A 462 23.75 -5.84 -4.54
CA ARG A 462 22.73 -5.98 -3.50
C ARG A 462 21.73 -7.07 -3.88
N PRO A 463 21.02 -7.65 -2.89
CA PRO A 463 19.84 -8.47 -3.18
C PRO A 463 18.87 -7.71 -4.08
N SER A 464 18.46 -8.35 -5.17
CA SER A 464 17.62 -7.76 -6.20
C SER A 464 16.45 -8.68 -6.53
N PHE A 465 15.36 -8.10 -7.03
CA PHE A 465 14.14 -8.79 -7.39
C PHE A 465 13.66 -8.35 -8.78
N GLY A 466 13.28 -9.32 -9.61
CA GLY A 466 12.70 -9.09 -10.93
C GLY A 466 11.32 -9.72 -11.00
N LEU A 467 10.34 -9.00 -11.55
CA LEU A 467 8.97 -9.44 -11.72
C LEU A 467 8.51 -9.17 -13.15
N ILE A 468 7.84 -10.15 -13.74
CA ILE A 468 7.19 -10.07 -15.06
C ILE A 468 5.69 -10.27 -14.87
N VAL A 469 4.88 -9.31 -15.31
CA VAL A 469 3.43 -9.48 -15.43
C VAL A 469 3.14 -10.26 -16.71
N HIS A 470 2.59 -11.47 -16.59
CA HIS A 470 2.18 -12.29 -17.73
C HIS A 470 0.66 -12.21 -17.91
N HIS A 471 0.26 -11.61 -19.04
CA HIS A 471 -1.14 -11.36 -19.40
C HIS A 471 -1.81 -12.63 -19.88
N THR A 472 -2.35 -13.41 -18.94
CA THR A 472 -2.99 -14.72 -19.18
C THR A 472 -4.51 -14.70 -19.09
N ASP A 473 -5.12 -13.53 -18.82
CA ASP A 473 -6.54 -13.41 -18.48
C ASP A 473 -7.36 -12.68 -19.56
N GLY A 474 -7.74 -13.40 -20.62
CA GLY A 474 -8.56 -12.83 -21.68
C GLY A 474 -10.00 -12.47 -21.29
N GLU A 475 -10.48 -12.91 -20.11
CA GLU A 475 -11.84 -12.64 -19.65
C GLU A 475 -11.91 -11.29 -18.93
N ARG A 476 -11.06 -11.10 -17.91
CA ARG A 476 -11.03 -9.88 -17.08
C ARG A 476 -10.13 -8.79 -17.68
N GLU A 477 -9.11 -9.20 -18.42
CA GLU A 477 -8.13 -8.35 -19.13
C GLU A 477 -7.97 -8.91 -20.56
N TYR A 478 -6.78 -8.89 -21.12
CA TYR A 478 -6.37 -9.49 -22.37
C TYR A 478 -5.45 -10.69 -22.07
N ALA A 479 -5.37 -11.62 -23.04
CA ALA A 479 -4.40 -12.69 -23.01
C ALA A 479 -3.47 -12.54 -24.20
N TYR A 480 -2.18 -12.30 -23.95
CA TYR A 480 -1.17 -12.06 -24.99
C TYR A 480 0.24 -12.26 -24.43
N ASP A 481 1.14 -12.71 -25.30
CA ASP A 481 2.57 -12.89 -25.03
C ASP A 481 3.41 -12.73 -26.32
N ALA A 482 3.70 -13.82 -27.04
CA ALA A 482 4.44 -13.84 -28.30
C ALA A 482 3.66 -13.21 -29.45
N GLU A 483 2.34 -13.46 -29.48
CA GLU A 483 1.41 -12.92 -30.45
C GLU A 483 0.60 -11.78 -29.79
N THR A 484 0.91 -10.55 -30.17
CA THR A 484 0.23 -9.34 -29.67
C THR A 484 0.00 -8.36 -30.82
N LYS A 485 -1.06 -7.55 -30.71
CA LYS A 485 -1.34 -6.44 -31.64
C LYS A 485 -0.76 -5.12 -31.15
N SER A 486 -0.15 -5.11 -29.97
CA SER A 486 0.39 -3.95 -29.28
C SER A 486 1.89 -4.14 -28.98
N THR A 487 2.47 -3.27 -28.15
CA THR A 487 3.91 -3.22 -27.81
C THR A 487 4.38 -4.32 -26.85
N GLY A 488 3.48 -4.93 -26.09
CA GLY A 488 3.76 -5.89 -25.01
C GLY A 488 4.20 -7.30 -25.40
N LYS A 489 5.01 -7.46 -26.46
CA LYS A 489 5.49 -8.79 -26.86
C LYS A 489 6.41 -9.36 -25.79
N LEU A 490 6.16 -10.60 -25.36
CA LEU A 490 6.90 -11.27 -24.29
C LEU A 490 7.36 -12.68 -24.74
N VAL A 491 8.65 -12.82 -25.06
CA VAL A 491 9.25 -14.10 -25.50
C VAL A 491 10.58 -14.35 -24.82
N GLU A 492 11.55 -13.46 -25.01
CA GLU A 492 12.91 -13.67 -24.52
C GLU A 492 13.00 -13.48 -23.00
N ALA A 493 12.34 -12.45 -22.45
CA ALA A 493 12.32 -12.23 -21.00
C ALA A 493 11.62 -13.39 -20.26
N LEU A 494 10.51 -13.90 -20.81
CA LEU A 494 9.79 -15.03 -20.24
C LEU A 494 10.59 -16.34 -20.30
N LYS A 495 11.30 -16.58 -21.40
CA LYS A 495 12.20 -17.72 -21.56
C LYS A 495 13.36 -17.68 -20.56
N GLU A 496 13.93 -16.50 -20.31
CA GLU A 496 15.08 -16.35 -19.40
C GLU A 496 14.66 -16.35 -17.91
N ALA A 497 13.41 -15.99 -17.59
CA ALA A 497 12.91 -15.81 -16.23
C ALA A 497 13.23 -16.95 -15.26
N PRO A 498 12.99 -18.25 -15.57
CA PRO A 498 13.29 -19.33 -14.63
C PRO A 498 14.78 -19.45 -14.29
N GLY A 499 15.67 -19.19 -15.26
CA GLY A 499 17.12 -19.24 -15.06
C GLY A 499 17.67 -18.05 -14.28
N ARG A 500 16.91 -16.96 -14.20
CA ARG A 500 17.28 -15.73 -13.48
C ARG A 500 16.56 -15.55 -12.15
N GLY A 501 15.59 -16.42 -11.85
CA GLY A 501 14.73 -16.26 -10.68
C GLY A 501 13.86 -15.01 -10.78
N TRP A 502 13.45 -14.61 -11.99
CA TRP A 502 12.44 -13.57 -12.15
C TRP A 502 11.07 -14.18 -11.87
N LEU A 503 10.32 -13.55 -10.96
CA LEU A 503 8.96 -13.95 -10.65
C LEU A 503 8.07 -13.67 -11.86
N VAL A 504 7.45 -14.70 -12.44
CA VAL A 504 6.44 -14.55 -13.47
C VAL A 504 5.07 -14.63 -12.81
N VAL A 505 4.34 -13.51 -12.85
CA VAL A 505 2.98 -13.39 -12.32
C VAL A 505 1.98 -13.80 -13.40
N ASP A 506 1.23 -14.86 -13.15
CA ASP A 506 0.13 -15.29 -14.03
C ASP A 506 -1.11 -14.47 -13.65
N MET A 507 -1.47 -13.47 -14.47
CA MET A 507 -2.56 -12.54 -14.15
C MET A 507 -3.88 -13.24 -13.80
N LYS A 508 -4.23 -14.32 -14.54
CA LYS A 508 -5.45 -15.08 -14.30
C LYS A 508 -5.44 -15.80 -12.96
N ARG A 509 -4.29 -16.34 -12.55
CA ARG A 509 -4.16 -17.19 -11.37
C ARG A 509 -3.75 -16.44 -10.11
N ASP A 510 -2.90 -15.43 -10.24
CA ASP A 510 -2.27 -14.76 -9.10
C ASP A 510 -3.01 -13.50 -8.66
N TRP A 511 -3.90 -12.94 -9.48
CA TRP A 511 -4.68 -11.76 -9.13
C TRP A 511 -6.16 -12.09 -8.88
N LYS A 512 -6.64 -11.76 -7.68
CA LYS A 512 -8.07 -11.82 -7.29
C LYS A 512 -8.89 -10.77 -8.04
N THR A 513 -8.30 -9.61 -8.26
CA THR A 513 -8.96 -8.44 -8.88
C THR A 513 -7.97 -7.77 -9.83
N ILE A 514 -8.42 -7.41 -11.03
CA ILE A 514 -7.59 -6.70 -12.02
C ILE A 514 -7.62 -5.20 -11.76
N PHE A 515 -8.81 -4.59 -11.85
CA PHE A 515 -9.03 -3.17 -11.62
C PHE A 515 -9.80 -2.94 -10.32
N ARG A 516 -9.58 -1.78 -9.67
CA ARG A 516 -10.39 -1.39 -8.51
C ARG A 516 -11.89 -1.41 -8.90
N PRO A 517 -12.78 -1.99 -8.07
CA PRO A 517 -14.21 -1.91 -8.29
C PRO A 517 -14.66 -0.44 -8.31
N GLU A 518 -15.61 -0.11 -9.18
CA GLU A 518 -16.26 1.20 -9.15
C GLU A 518 -16.92 1.40 -7.78
N SER A 519 -16.61 2.52 -7.14
CA SER A 519 -17.37 2.97 -5.96
C SER A 519 -18.81 3.24 -6.42
N ARG A 520 -19.74 2.40 -5.94
CA ARG A 520 -21.17 2.54 -6.17
C ARG A 520 -21.74 3.81 -5.57
#